data_AF-A0A250B4H4-F1
#
_entry.id   AF-A0A250B4H4-F1
#
_cell.length_a   1.000
_cell.length_b   1.000
_cell.length_c   1.000
_cell.angle_alpha   90.00
_cell.angle_beta   90.00
_cell.angle_gamma   90.00
#
_symmetry.space_group_name_H-M   'P 1'
#
loop_
_entity.id
_entity.type
_entity.pdbx_description
1 polymer ?
#
loop_
_entity_poly.entity_id
_entity_poly.type
_entity_poly.pdbx_seq_one_letter_code
_entity_poly.pdbx_strand_id
1 'polypeptide(L)'
;MMIYSSREDAIADNYFNKINVLSFSTSIPASITILTLEHPQPIAWFFLGITTLFALKEGKGYKKISHSYVAKYKGLMGNIALLRKMNLFCISIVILTFIALGELSLESVYQLTGFKISDL
;
A
#
# COMPACT_ATOMS: atom_id res chain seq x y z
N MET A 1 12.65 -22.17 -1.71
CA MET A 1 13.28 -21.85 -0.40
C MET A 1 13.94 -20.48 -0.53
N MET A 2 13.45 -19.45 0.16
CA MET A 2 14.18 -18.17 0.21
C MET A 2 15.38 -18.37 1.14
N ILE A 3 16.59 -18.24 0.60
CA ILE A 3 17.83 -18.29 1.39
C ILE A 3 18.01 -16.91 2.00
N TYR A 4 17.74 -16.79 3.30
CA TYR A 4 17.95 -15.54 4.02
C TYR A 4 19.43 -15.40 4.39
N SER A 5 20.03 -14.26 4.04
CA SER A 5 21.41 -13.92 4.42
C SER A 5 21.57 -13.62 5.91
N SER A 6 20.49 -13.24 6.61
CA SER A 6 20.50 -13.00 8.05
C SER A 6 19.10 -13.14 8.68
N ARG A 7 19.06 -13.25 10.01
CA ARG A 7 17.81 -13.24 10.79
C ARG A 7 17.02 -11.95 10.61
N GLU A 8 17.70 -10.81 10.44
CA GLU A 8 17.05 -9.53 10.17
C GLU A 8 16.33 -9.55 8.81
N ASP A 9 16.93 -10.17 7.80
CA ASP A 9 16.34 -10.24 6.46
C ASP A 9 15.08 -11.10 6.46
N ALA A 10 15.06 -12.20 7.23
CA ALA A 10 13.86 -12.99 7.44
C ALA A 10 12.74 -12.21 8.15
N ILE A 11 13.08 -11.38 9.14
CA ILE A 11 12.09 -10.53 9.84
C ILE A 11 11.51 -9.48 8.89
N ALA A 12 12.36 -8.82 8.09
CA ALA A 12 11.94 -7.81 7.14
C ALA A 12 11.08 -8.38 6.01
N ASP A 13 11.49 -9.50 5.41
CA ASP A 13 10.74 -10.14 4.34
C ASP A 13 9.39 -10.67 4.83
N ASN A 14 9.31 -11.20 6.04
CA ASN A 14 8.02 -11.58 6.64
C ASN A 14 7.10 -10.36 6.83
N TYR A 15 7.64 -9.23 7.27
CA TYR A 15 6.87 -7.99 7.40
C TYR A 15 6.35 -7.49 6.04
N PHE A 16 7.23 -7.37 5.04
CA PHE A 16 6.86 -6.91 3.70
C PHE A 16 5.86 -7.84 3.02
N ASN A 17 6.01 -9.16 3.17
CA ASN A 17 5.05 -10.12 2.65
C ASN A 17 3.67 -9.94 3.29
N LYS A 18 3.60 -9.78 4.62
CA LYS A 18 2.32 -9.58 5.32
C LYS A 18 1.58 -8.33 4.85
N ILE A 19 2.28 -7.20 4.74
CA ILE A 19 1.64 -5.95 4.29
C ILE A 19 1.24 -6.01 2.81
N ASN A 20 2.05 -6.65 1.95
CA ASN A 20 1.70 -6.81 0.53
C ASN A 20 0.53 -7.78 0.33
N VAL A 21 0.44 -8.86 1.12
CA VAL A 21 -0.70 -9.78 1.10
C VAL A 21 -1.97 -9.06 1.53
N LEU A 22 -1.93 -8.25 2.60
CA LEU A 22 -3.05 -7.40 2.98
C LEU A 22 -3.45 -6.48 1.83
N SER A 23 -2.49 -5.81 1.20
CA SER A 23 -2.77 -4.87 0.13
C SER A 23 -3.37 -5.54 -1.10
N PHE A 24 -2.83 -6.69 -1.50
CA PHE A 24 -3.34 -7.46 -2.63
C PHE A 24 -4.74 -8.02 -2.38
N SER A 25 -4.94 -8.64 -1.22
CA SER A 25 -6.18 -9.36 -0.90
C SER A 25 -7.29 -8.46 -0.34
N THR A 26 -6.95 -7.26 0.13
CA THR A 26 -7.92 -6.40 0.83
C THR A 26 -7.86 -4.95 0.35
N SER A 27 -6.75 -4.24 0.54
CA SER A 27 -6.74 -2.79 0.32
C SER A 27 -6.96 -2.39 -1.14
N ILE A 28 -6.41 -3.13 -2.11
CA ILE A 28 -6.61 -2.88 -3.54
C ILE A 28 -8.06 -3.20 -3.96
N PRO A 29 -8.62 -4.40 -3.70
CA PRO A 29 -10.02 -4.68 -3.98
C PRO A 29 -10.97 -3.70 -3.30
N ALA A 30 -10.73 -3.36 -2.03
CA ALA A 30 -11.53 -2.38 -1.31
C ALA A 30 -11.49 -1.01 -2.00
N SER A 31 -10.32 -0.56 -2.46
CA SER A 31 -10.20 0.71 -3.19
C SER A 31 -11.06 0.73 -4.45
N ILE A 32 -11.07 -0.37 -5.21
CA ILE A 32 -11.89 -0.52 -6.42
C ILE A 32 -13.38 -0.45 -6.05
N THR A 33 -13.82 -1.18 -5.03
CA THR A 33 -15.22 -1.15 -4.56
C THR A 33 -15.61 0.21 -4.01
N ILE A 34 -14.73 0.90 -3.29
CA ILE A 34 -15.03 2.20 -2.70
C ILE A 34 -15.27 3.24 -3.79
N LEU A 35 -14.52 3.19 -4.90
CA LEU A 35 -14.72 4.11 -6.02
C LEU A 35 -16.12 4.04 -6.63
N THR A 36 -16.83 2.91 -6.52
CA THR A 36 -18.19 2.76 -7.06
C THR A 36 -19.29 3.28 -6.14
N LEU A 37 -18.94 3.82 -4.96
CA LEU A 37 -19.89 4.35 -4.00
C LEU A 37 -20.19 5.83 -4.26
N GLU A 38 -21.39 6.28 -3.89
CA GLU A 38 -21.82 7.68 -4.02
C GLU A 38 -20.95 8.64 -3.20
N HIS A 39 -20.51 8.21 -2.01
CA HIS A 39 -19.67 8.98 -1.09
C HIS A 39 -18.43 8.15 -0.68
N PRO A 40 -17.40 8.10 -1.52
CA PRO A 40 -16.26 7.20 -1.32
C PRO A 40 -15.31 7.66 -0.19
N GLN A 41 -15.22 8.96 0.10
CA GLN A 41 -14.20 9.55 0.97
C GLN A 41 -14.24 9.00 2.42
N PRO A 42 -15.40 8.95 3.11
CA PRO A 42 -15.44 8.47 4.51
C PRO A 42 -14.99 7.00 4.64
N ILE A 43 -15.36 6.16 3.66
CA ILE A 43 -15.01 4.74 3.67
C ILE A 43 -13.53 4.55 3.31
N ALA A 44 -13.00 5.36 2.40
CA ALA A 44 -11.57 5.39 2.12
C ALA A 44 -10.74 5.79 3.36
N TRP A 45 -11.17 6.81 4.12
CA TRP A 45 -10.53 7.16 5.40
C TRP A 45 -10.52 6.00 6.40
N PHE A 46 -11.65 5.29 6.50
CA PHE A 46 -11.76 4.11 7.36
C PHE A 46 -10.79 3.00 6.96
N PHE A 47 -10.75 2.63 5.67
CA PHE A 47 -9.85 1.60 5.16
C PHE A 47 -8.38 2.02 5.23
N LEU A 48 -8.07 3.30 5.01
CA LEU A 48 -6.73 3.85 5.20
C LEU A 48 -6.29 3.71 6.67
N GLY A 49 -7.18 4.02 7.61
CA GLY A 49 -6.95 3.83 9.04
C GLY A 49 -6.66 2.36 9.40
N ILE A 50 -7.52 1.43 8.95
CA ILE A 50 -7.33 -0.01 9.20
C ILE A 50 -6.03 -0.52 8.60
N THR A 51 -5.75 -0.18 7.33
CA THR A 51 -4.54 -0.62 6.63
C THR A 51 -3.29 -0.12 7.34
N THR A 52 -3.30 1.13 7.80
CA THR A 52 -2.20 1.73 8.57
C THR A 52 -2.03 1.06 9.92
N LEU A 53 -3.12 0.84 10.67
CA LEU A 53 -3.08 0.17 11.97
C LEU A 53 -2.54 -1.26 11.86
N PHE A 54 -2.93 -2.00 10.82
CA PHE A 54 -2.38 -3.33 10.56
C PHE A 54 -0.88 -3.27 10.31
N ALA A 55 -0.42 -2.36 9.44
CA ALA A 55 1.01 -2.20 9.16
C ALA A 55 1.82 -1.86 10.42
N LEU A 56 1.29 -1.02 11.31
CA LEU A 56 1.91 -0.71 12.60
C LEU A 56 1.95 -1.91 13.54
N LYS A 57 0.85 -2.69 13.61
CA LYS A 57 0.75 -3.88 14.47
C LYS A 57 1.75 -4.96 14.04
N GLU A 58 1.82 -5.28 12.75
CA GLU A 58 2.77 -6.26 12.21
C GLU A 58 4.21 -5.73 12.20
N GLY A 59 4.37 -4.41 12.12
CA GLY A 59 5.67 -3.74 12.10
C GLY A 59 6.44 -3.75 13.42
N LYS A 60 5.87 -4.24 14.54
CA LYS A 60 6.56 -4.24 15.85
C LYS A 60 7.90 -4.99 15.83
N GLY A 61 7.97 -6.12 15.13
CA GLY A 61 9.22 -6.88 14.96
C GLY A 61 10.20 -6.16 14.04
N TYR A 62 9.71 -5.65 12.92
CA TYR A 62 10.50 -4.88 11.96
C TYR A 62 11.07 -3.60 12.57
N LYS A 63 10.32 -2.87 13.40
CA LYS A 63 10.75 -1.63 14.07
C LYS A 63 12.01 -1.82 14.91
N LYS A 64 12.25 -3.00 15.47
CA LYS A 64 13.46 -3.30 16.25
C LYS A 64 14.71 -3.40 15.39
N ILE A 65 14.57 -3.79 14.13
CA ILE A 65 15.67 -4.01 13.18
C ILE A 65 15.66 -3.00 12.03
N SER A 66 14.70 -2.08 11.97
CA SER A 66 14.50 -1.21 10.81
C SER A 66 15.68 -0.27 10.58
N HIS A 67 16.31 0.23 11.64
CA HIS A 67 17.47 1.11 11.51
C HIS A 67 18.68 0.41 10.89
N SER A 68 19.04 -0.79 11.40
CA SER A 68 20.14 -1.59 10.84
C SER A 68 19.80 -2.12 9.45
N TYR A 69 18.55 -2.52 9.21
CA TYR A 69 18.09 -3.03 7.94
C TYR A 69 18.10 -1.96 6.85
N VAL A 70 17.51 -0.78 7.09
CA VAL A 70 17.47 0.33 6.12
C VAL A 70 18.87 0.88 5.85
N ALA A 71 19.78 0.84 6.83
CA ALA A 71 21.18 1.22 6.62
C ALA A 71 21.91 0.36 5.56
N LYS A 72 21.42 -0.86 5.26
CA LYS A 72 21.92 -1.70 4.15
C LYS A 72 21.52 -1.16 2.77
N TYR A 73 20.50 -0.30 2.69
CA TYR A 73 19.89 0.22 1.46
C TYR A 73 20.20 1.71 1.23
N LYS A 74 21.38 2.19 1.63
CA LYS A 74 21.76 3.60 1.45
C LYS A 74 21.86 3.99 -0.03
N GLY A 75 21.44 5.23 -0.33
CA GLY A 75 21.48 5.82 -1.67
C GLY A 75 20.20 5.61 -2.47
N LEU A 76 20.10 6.25 -3.64
CA LEU A 76 18.90 6.24 -4.48
C LEU A 76 18.50 4.82 -4.91
N MET A 77 19.44 4.02 -5.39
CA MET A 77 19.16 2.64 -5.81
C MET A 77 18.74 1.73 -4.64
N GLY A 78 19.33 1.93 -3.46
CA GLY A 78 18.94 1.19 -2.26
C GLY A 78 17.51 1.52 -1.82
N ASN A 79 17.13 2.81 -1.85
CA ASN A 79 15.76 3.23 -1.57
C ASN A 79 14.76 2.64 -2.57
N ILE A 80 15.10 2.62 -3.87
CA ILE A 80 14.25 1.99 -4.89
C ILE A 80 14.10 0.49 -4.64
N ALA A 81 15.19 -0.21 -4.29
CA ALA A 81 15.14 -1.63 -3.96
C ALA A 81 14.26 -1.90 -2.72
N LEU A 82 14.31 -1.02 -1.71
CA LEU A 82 13.46 -1.11 -0.52
C LEU A 82 11.99 -0.86 -0.86
N LEU A 83 11.68 0.17 -1.66
CA LEU A 83 10.32 0.45 -2.13
C LEU A 83 9.74 -0.72 -2.92
N ARG A 84 10.56 -1.37 -3.76
CA ARG A 84 10.15 -2.55 -4.52
C ARG A 84 9.70 -3.70 -3.64
N LYS A 85 10.21 -3.83 -2.42
CA LYS A 85 9.77 -4.87 -1.45
C LYS A 85 8.37 -4.61 -0.89
N MET A 86 7.87 -3.37 -0.89
CA MET A 86 6.57 -2.97 -0.33
C MET A 86 5.66 -2.30 -1.38
N ASN A 87 5.89 -2.59 -2.66
CA ASN A 87 5.25 -1.91 -3.78
C ASN A 87 3.72 -1.93 -3.72
N LEU A 88 3.11 -3.10 -3.45
CA LEU A 88 1.66 -3.25 -3.37
C LEU A 88 1.08 -2.46 -2.19
N PHE A 89 1.79 -2.46 -1.07
CA PHE A 89 1.44 -1.63 0.07
C PHE A 89 1.44 -0.14 -0.27
N CYS A 90 2.54 0.36 -0.85
CA CYS A 90 2.64 1.76 -1.27
C CYS A 90 1.53 2.14 -2.25
N ILE A 91 1.28 1.32 -3.28
CA ILE A 91 0.24 1.57 -4.27
C ILE A 91 -1.13 1.66 -3.59
N SER A 92 -1.45 0.69 -2.71
CA SER A 92 -2.76 0.68 -2.03
C SER A 92 -2.98 1.89 -1.11
N ILE A 93 -1.94 2.32 -0.39
CA ILE A 93 -2.00 3.51 0.47
C ILE A 93 -2.18 4.77 -0.36
N VAL A 94 -1.45 4.90 -1.47
CA VAL A 94 -1.58 6.05 -2.38
C VAL A 94 -3.00 6.13 -2.93
N ILE A 95 -3.54 5.03 -3.46
CA ILE A 95 -4.90 5.00 -4.00
C ILE A 95 -5.93 5.37 -2.92
N LEU A 96 -5.88 4.71 -1.75
CA LEU A 96 -6.80 5.02 -0.65
C LEU A 96 -6.70 6.49 -0.20
N THR A 97 -5.50 7.06 -0.19
CA THR A 97 -5.29 8.48 0.19
C THR A 97 -5.93 9.41 -0.84
N PHE A 98 -5.74 9.17 -2.13
CA PHE A 98 -6.34 9.98 -3.19
C PHE A 98 -7.88 9.90 -3.17
N ILE A 99 -8.44 8.72 -2.93
CA ILE A 99 -9.89 8.56 -2.76
C ILE A 99 -10.36 9.31 -1.51
N ALA A 100 -9.65 9.17 -0.38
CA ALA A 100 -10.00 9.80 0.89
C ALA A 100 -9.96 11.34 0.83
N LEU A 101 -9.03 11.90 0.04
CA LEU A 101 -8.93 13.34 -0.21
C LEU A 101 -9.96 13.85 -1.25
N GLY A 102 -10.65 12.94 -1.95
CA GLY A 102 -11.60 13.30 -3.01
C GLY A 102 -10.95 13.63 -4.35
N GLU A 103 -9.64 13.42 -4.49
CA GLU A 103 -8.88 13.64 -5.73
C GLU A 103 -9.11 12.52 -6.76
N LEU A 104 -9.53 11.34 -6.30
CA LEU A 104 -9.86 10.20 -7.14
C LEU A 104 -11.31 9.77 -6.93
N SER A 105 -12.14 9.98 -7.94
CA SER A 105 -13.52 9.51 -8.06
C SER A 105 -13.67 8.63 -9.30
N LEU A 106 -14.79 7.91 -9.41
CA LEU A 106 -15.12 7.14 -10.62
C LEU A 106 -15.13 8.02 -11.87
N GLU A 107 -15.63 9.26 -11.74
CA GLU A 107 -15.66 10.23 -12.83
C GLU A 107 -14.25 10.63 -13.27
N SER A 108 -13.34 10.89 -12.33
CA SER A 108 -11.94 11.17 -12.64
C SER A 108 -11.26 10.01 -13.37
N VAL A 109 -11.59 8.77 -13.00
CA VAL A 109 -11.08 7.57 -13.68
C VAL A 109 -11.57 7.51 -15.13
N TYR A 110 -12.86 7.75 -15.38
CA TYR A 110 -13.41 7.77 -16.73
C TYR A 110 -12.82 8.89 -17.60
N GLN A 111 -12.65 10.09 -17.04
CA GLN A 111 -12.00 11.20 -17.76
C GLN A 111 -10.57 10.88 -18.15
N LEU A 112 -9.80 10.22 -17.26
CA LEU A 112 -8.42 9.81 -17.53
C LEU A 112 -8.30 8.71 -18.59
N THR A 113 -9.28 7.80 -18.67
CA THR A 113 -9.29 6.72 -19.67
C THR A 113 -9.89 7.13 -21.02
N GLY A 114 -10.36 8.38 -21.13
CA GLY A 114 -11.01 8.91 -22.33
C GLY A 114 -12.43 8.42 -22.55
N PHE A 115 -13.03 7.76 -21.54
CA PHE A 115 -14.43 7.33 -21.56
C PHE A 115 -15.31 8.50 -21.12
N LYS A 116 -16.26 8.93 -21.94
CA LYS A 116 -17.21 9.97 -21.52
C LYS A 116 -18.39 9.29 -20.84
N ILE A 117 -18.78 9.81 -19.68
CA ILE A 117 -19.98 9.35 -18.95
C ILE A 117 -21.25 9.53 -19.79
N SER A 118 -21.23 10.37 -20.84
CA SER A 118 -22.31 10.48 -21.83
C SER A 118 -22.56 9.23 -22.67
N ASP A 119 -21.70 8.22 -22.57
CA ASP A 119 -21.81 6.95 -23.29
C ASP A 119 -22.51 5.84 -22.45
N LEU A 120 -23.03 6.19 -21.26
CA LEU A 120 -23.85 5.38 -20.35
C LEU A 120 -25.29 5.93 -20.27
#